data_AF-A0AAD1T824-F1
#
_entry.id   AF-A0AAD1T824-F1
#
_cell.length_a   1.000
_cell.length_b   1.000
_cell.length_c   1.000
_cell.angle_alpha   90.00
_cell.angle_beta   90.00
_cell.angle_gamma   90.00
#
_symmetry.space_group_name_H-M   'P 1'
#
loop_
_entity.id
_entity.type
_entity.pdbx_description
1 polymer ?
#
loop_
_entity_poly.entity_id
_entity_poly.type
_entity_poly.pdbx_seq_one_letter_code
_entity_poly.pdbx_strand_id
1 'polypeptide(L)'
;MQNEVIMPQREMNCSEWERRFILFIFQGWISLSFCEDWSFTFPESITVFTGSSVTIPCTFTSPKGYSDVHIIWYTYNVFSYIQVFNSKDPSAVLPKYRGRTFLVGNDTNSCSLRIDGVIENKYFYPGINDNINSLKLQRKKVFVIISDWIFVFPKFIQALNGSCVEIPCSFTYKKHNDDSNLIWFGYHLTHYPQIFNKRNPTFVESDYKGHTSLVGNRPNSCSLRIDNVQHNEQYFPGISSYLNSYTLNNQKIIRVKVTDSVFIPLIKGADYMQEGKTVSIFCTVLHTCSSSPPSLEWNKAGHPISVRHEDISGGYWTVQSEIRYSPSYQDHNTSLECTATFQNGKQLHQNTILHIRPSCQYTLIFGVTGATCFAMFLLNICLCWRLRKSRGAAHRNEDSSKYDATYADLQKKDIDPDYDEMTRIYHQVDAGETNFKKPAQQRNI
;
A
#
# COMPACT_ATOMS: atom_id res chain seq x y z
N MET A 1 -11.16 -26.49 59.01
CA MET A 1 -11.10 -25.02 59.00
C MET A 1 -10.67 -24.60 57.61
N GLN A 2 -11.66 -24.27 56.77
CA GLN A 2 -11.48 -23.82 55.40
C GLN A 2 -11.02 -22.36 55.43
N ASN A 3 -9.85 -22.08 54.87
CA ASN A 3 -9.51 -20.71 54.50
C ASN A 3 -10.14 -20.45 53.13
N GLU A 4 -11.35 -19.89 53.15
CA GLU A 4 -11.92 -19.22 52.00
C GLU A 4 -11.02 -18.04 51.63
N VAL A 5 -10.43 -18.08 50.43
CA VAL A 5 -9.84 -16.89 49.82
C VAL A 5 -11.01 -16.06 49.30
N ILE A 6 -11.62 -15.29 50.19
CA ILE A 6 -12.50 -14.18 49.83
C ILE A 6 -11.61 -13.12 49.20
N MET A 7 -11.68 -12.96 47.88
CA MET A 7 -11.00 -11.86 47.20
C MET A 7 -11.64 -10.53 47.64
N PRO A 8 -10.86 -9.56 48.15
CA PRO A 8 -11.39 -8.22 48.34
C PRO A 8 -11.69 -7.63 46.95
N GLN A 9 -12.98 -7.52 46.64
CA GLN A 9 -13.46 -6.62 45.61
C GLN A 9 -13.18 -5.19 46.10
N ARG A 10 -12.13 -4.57 45.57
CA ARG A 10 -12.05 -3.14 45.16
C ARG A 10 -10.59 -2.70 45.14
N GLU A 11 -9.98 -2.78 43.96
CA GLU A 11 -8.90 -1.88 43.57
C GLU A 11 -9.31 -1.21 42.26
N MET A 12 -9.17 0.12 42.25
CA MET A 12 -9.66 1.01 41.21
C MET A 12 -8.88 0.80 39.91
N ASN A 13 -9.58 0.44 38.84
CA ASN A 13 -9.00 0.38 37.49
C ASN A 13 -8.54 1.78 37.06
N CYS A 14 -7.50 1.87 36.23
CA CYS A 14 -7.04 3.11 35.62
C CYS A 14 -8.15 3.85 34.82
N SER A 15 -9.25 3.16 34.48
CA SER A 15 -10.46 3.75 33.87
C SER A 15 -11.30 4.64 34.81
N GLU A 16 -11.07 4.59 36.14
CA GLU A 16 -11.74 5.48 37.10
C GLU A 16 -11.01 6.80 37.32
N TRP A 17 -9.74 6.92 36.89
CA TRP A 17 -8.98 8.17 36.93
C TRP A 17 -9.37 9.11 35.79
N GLU A 18 -9.62 8.60 34.58
CA GLU A 18 -10.04 9.43 33.42
C GLU A 18 -11.41 10.09 33.64
N ARG A 19 -12.33 9.44 34.35
CA ARG A 19 -13.66 10.03 34.65
C ARG A 19 -13.62 11.15 35.70
N ARG A 20 -12.55 11.25 36.50
CA ARG A 20 -12.40 12.30 37.52
C ARG A 20 -11.62 13.53 37.04
N PHE A 21 -11.01 13.49 35.85
CA PHE A 21 -10.21 14.59 35.30
C PHE A 21 -10.92 15.50 34.28
N ILE A 22 -12.21 15.27 33.98
CA ILE A 22 -13.01 16.18 33.12
C ILE A 22 -13.54 17.43 33.88
N LEU A 23 -13.03 17.73 35.08
CA LEU A 23 -13.48 18.91 35.85
C LEU A 23 -12.40 19.92 36.28
N PHE A 24 -11.14 19.76 35.87
CA PHE A 24 -10.13 20.80 36.11
C PHE A 24 -9.14 20.92 34.95
N ILE A 25 -9.55 21.61 33.89
CA ILE A 25 -8.62 22.21 32.92
C ILE A 25 -8.58 23.71 33.21
N PHE A 26 -7.71 24.15 34.12
CA PHE A 26 -7.19 25.52 34.15
C PHE A 26 -5.93 25.55 35.02
N GLN A 27 -4.81 25.17 34.40
CA GLN A 27 -3.48 25.79 34.48
C GLN A 27 -2.48 24.75 33.97
N GLY A 28 -1.76 25.13 32.92
CA GLY A 28 -0.85 24.26 32.20
C GLY A 28 0.23 23.67 33.11
N TRP A 29 0.89 22.64 32.57
CA TRP A 29 1.89 21.78 33.20
C TRP A 29 1.31 20.54 33.88
N ILE A 30 0.69 19.67 33.06
CA ILE A 30 0.62 18.24 33.39
C ILE A 30 1.39 17.52 32.29
N SER A 31 2.61 17.10 32.61
CA SER A 31 3.26 16.04 31.85
C SER A 31 2.35 14.82 31.96
N LEU A 32 1.71 14.43 30.85
CA LEU A 32 0.97 13.19 30.75
C LEU A 32 1.94 12.02 31.00
N SER A 33 2.09 11.62 32.26
CA SER A 33 2.63 10.33 32.61
C SER A 33 1.57 9.30 32.21
N PHE A 34 1.72 8.71 31.03
CA PHE A 34 0.99 7.51 30.67
C PHE A 34 1.24 6.45 31.75
N CYS A 35 0.18 6.03 32.44
CA CYS A 35 0.23 4.90 33.35
C CYS A 35 0.34 3.63 32.49
N GLU A 36 1.54 3.05 32.40
CA GLU A 36 1.73 1.74 31.78
C GLU A 36 1.17 0.68 32.73
N ASP A 37 0.18 -0.08 32.28
CA ASP A 37 -0.37 -1.24 33.01
C ASP A 37 0.19 -2.54 32.43
N TRP A 38 0.01 -3.64 33.15
CA TRP A 38 0.42 -4.96 32.70
C TRP A 38 -0.34 -5.37 31.44
N SER A 39 0.41 -5.80 30.43
CA SER A 39 -0.18 -6.36 29.22
C SER A 39 0.43 -7.72 28.89
N PHE A 40 -0.36 -8.58 28.27
CA PHE A 40 0.07 -9.91 27.84
C PHE A 40 -0.28 -10.09 26.37
N THR A 41 0.63 -10.68 25.62
CA THR A 41 0.47 -11.01 24.20
C THR A 41 0.56 -12.52 24.02
N PHE A 42 -0.54 -13.14 23.61
CA PHE A 42 -0.66 -14.58 23.38
C PHE A 42 -1.83 -14.84 22.41
N PRO A 43 -1.90 -16.02 21.76
CA PRO A 43 -2.97 -16.35 20.83
C PRO A 43 -4.29 -16.66 21.56
N GLU A 44 -5.42 -16.47 20.87
CA GLU A 44 -6.75 -16.81 21.40
C GLU A 44 -6.95 -18.34 21.55
N SER A 45 -6.41 -19.13 20.61
CA SER A 45 -6.34 -20.58 20.69
C SER A 45 -5.13 -21.17 20.00
N ILE A 46 -4.84 -22.42 20.38
CA ILE A 46 -3.85 -23.28 19.73
C ILE A 46 -4.45 -24.66 19.56
N THR A 47 -4.34 -25.21 18.35
CA THR A 47 -4.74 -26.60 18.05
C THR A 47 -3.50 -27.49 18.10
N VAL A 48 -3.59 -28.61 18.81
CA VAL A 48 -2.52 -29.60 18.97
C VAL A 48 -3.08 -31.01 18.86
N PHE A 49 -2.25 -31.98 18.50
CA PHE A 49 -2.66 -33.39 18.52
C PHE A 49 -2.81 -33.90 19.96
N THR A 50 -3.82 -34.74 20.20
CA THR A 50 -3.95 -35.48 21.47
C THR A 50 -2.67 -36.22 21.79
N GLY A 51 -2.16 -36.05 23.00
CA GLY A 51 -0.94 -36.64 23.53
C GLY A 51 0.36 -35.93 23.13
N SER A 52 0.30 -34.90 22.28
CA SER A 52 1.48 -34.11 21.91
C SER A 52 1.76 -32.99 22.91
N SER A 53 2.97 -32.43 22.84
CA SER A 53 3.33 -31.22 23.56
C SER A 53 2.85 -29.97 22.81
N VAL A 54 2.41 -28.95 23.54
CA VAL A 54 2.08 -27.63 23.02
C VAL A 54 2.94 -26.58 23.70
N THR A 55 3.45 -25.61 22.94
CA THR A 55 4.05 -24.39 23.50
C THR A 55 3.12 -23.24 23.22
N ILE A 56 2.61 -22.61 24.27
CA ILE A 56 1.79 -21.42 24.21
C ILE A 56 2.74 -20.22 24.23
N PRO A 57 2.93 -19.51 23.10
CA PRO A 57 3.75 -18.31 23.09
C PRO A 57 3.04 -17.23 23.91
N CYS A 58 3.77 -16.64 24.84
CA CYS A 58 3.29 -15.60 25.72
C CYS A 58 4.43 -14.64 26.03
N THR A 59 4.18 -13.34 25.84
CA THR A 59 5.05 -12.27 26.33
C THR A 59 4.23 -11.30 27.15
N PHE A 60 4.89 -10.57 28.06
CA PHE A 60 4.25 -9.54 28.87
C PHE A 60 5.01 -8.22 28.85
N THR A 61 4.31 -7.13 29.17
CA THR A 61 4.94 -5.83 29.44
C THR A 61 4.66 -5.45 30.89
N SER A 62 5.71 -5.07 31.62
CA SER A 62 5.63 -4.63 33.01
C SER A 62 5.78 -3.10 33.10
N PRO A 63 5.08 -2.43 34.02
CA PRO A 63 5.34 -1.03 34.35
C PRO A 63 6.78 -0.82 34.85
N LYS A 64 7.29 0.41 34.78
CA LYS A 64 8.64 0.74 35.27
C LYS A 64 8.77 0.46 36.78
N GLY A 65 9.83 -0.26 37.17
CA GLY A 65 10.15 -0.57 38.58
C GLY A 65 9.89 -2.01 39.02
N TYR A 66 9.42 -2.89 38.13
CA TYR A 66 9.25 -4.32 38.41
C TYR A 66 10.36 -5.12 37.72
N SER A 67 11.09 -5.94 38.49
CA SER A 67 12.21 -6.76 37.98
C SER A 67 12.21 -8.21 38.47
N ASP A 68 11.50 -8.53 39.56
CA ASP A 68 11.34 -9.90 40.08
C ASP A 68 9.88 -10.33 39.95
N VAL A 69 9.58 -11.08 38.89
CA VAL A 69 8.22 -11.44 38.46
C VAL A 69 8.05 -12.95 38.53
N HIS A 70 6.98 -13.43 39.17
CA HIS A 70 6.70 -14.87 39.26
C HIS A 70 5.58 -15.23 38.31
N ILE A 71 5.89 -16.11 37.37
CA ILE A 71 4.94 -16.51 36.34
C ILE A 71 4.15 -17.69 36.87
N ILE A 72 2.83 -17.55 36.84
CA ILE A 72 1.88 -18.58 37.23
C ILE A 72 0.90 -18.75 36.07
N TRP A 73 0.59 -19.99 35.74
CA TRP A 73 -0.50 -20.27 34.81
C TRP A 73 -1.63 -20.97 35.53
N TYR A 74 -2.85 -20.61 35.16
CA TYR A 74 -4.06 -21.17 35.74
C TYR A 74 -4.92 -21.85 34.70
N THR A 75 -5.78 -22.73 35.17
CA THR A 75 -6.97 -23.17 34.46
C THR A 75 -8.18 -22.97 35.34
N TYR A 76 -9.35 -22.79 34.74
CA TYR A 76 -10.60 -22.64 35.49
C TYR A 76 -11.30 -24.00 35.60
N ASN A 77 -11.75 -24.34 36.80
CA ASN A 77 -12.54 -25.53 37.06
C ASN A 77 -13.69 -25.21 38.01
N VAL A 78 -14.92 -25.38 37.53
CA VAL A 78 -16.24 -25.31 38.20
C VAL A 78 -16.46 -24.09 39.11
N PHE A 79 -15.60 -23.80 40.09
CA PHE A 79 -15.63 -22.58 40.93
C PHE A 79 -14.27 -21.95 41.27
N SER A 80 -13.13 -22.46 40.78
CA SER A 80 -11.82 -21.90 41.15
C SER A 80 -10.78 -21.91 40.03
N TYR A 81 -9.82 -20.97 40.14
CA TYR A 81 -8.59 -20.98 39.35
C TYR A 81 -7.59 -21.93 39.99
N ILE A 82 -7.17 -22.93 39.23
CA ILE A 82 -6.23 -23.95 39.65
C ILE A 82 -4.90 -23.72 38.95
N GLN A 83 -3.81 -23.73 39.72
CA GLN A 83 -2.46 -23.54 39.19
C GLN A 83 -2.04 -24.77 38.35
N VAL A 84 -1.69 -24.52 37.09
CA VAL A 84 -1.14 -25.51 36.17
C VAL A 84 0.37 -25.38 36.02
N PHE A 85 0.92 -24.23 36.37
CA PHE A 85 2.35 -23.97 36.45
C PHE A 85 2.60 -22.86 37.48
N ASN A 86 3.69 -22.97 38.22
CA ASN A 86 4.13 -21.93 39.16
C ASN A 86 5.67 -21.92 39.16
N SER A 87 6.27 -20.76 38.87
CA SER A 87 7.73 -20.62 38.76
C SER A 87 8.47 -20.69 40.10
N LYS A 88 7.80 -20.43 41.23
CA LYS A 88 8.40 -20.42 42.58
C LYS A 88 8.03 -21.63 43.42
N ASP A 89 6.77 -22.07 43.34
CA ASP A 89 6.24 -23.17 44.14
C ASP A 89 5.63 -24.26 43.25
N PRO A 90 6.45 -25.21 42.76
CA PRO A 90 5.96 -26.36 42.00
C PRO A 90 4.99 -27.26 42.79
N SER A 91 4.98 -27.18 44.13
CA SER A 91 4.10 -28.01 44.96
C SER A 91 2.64 -27.54 44.90
N ALA A 92 2.40 -26.25 44.66
CA ALA A 92 1.07 -25.67 44.45
C ALA A 92 0.42 -26.09 43.12
N VAL A 93 1.20 -26.63 42.18
CA VAL A 93 0.69 -27.08 40.87
C VAL A 93 -0.20 -28.32 41.05
N LEU A 94 -1.34 -28.36 40.37
CA LEU A 94 -2.26 -29.50 40.39
C LEU A 94 -1.55 -30.79 39.94
N PRO A 95 -1.72 -31.94 40.64
CA PRO A 95 -0.95 -33.16 40.36
C PRO A 95 -0.93 -33.61 38.90
N LYS A 96 -2.04 -33.46 38.16
CA LYS A 96 -2.11 -33.86 36.74
C LYS A 96 -1.21 -33.04 35.79
N TYR A 97 -0.71 -31.88 36.23
CA TYR A 97 0.18 -31.00 35.47
C TYR A 97 1.64 -31.00 35.98
N ARG A 98 1.91 -31.55 37.18
CA ARG A 98 3.27 -31.62 37.73
C ARG A 98 4.19 -32.43 36.81
N GLY A 99 5.40 -31.92 36.56
CA GLY A 99 6.38 -32.55 35.69
C GLY A 99 6.03 -32.52 34.19
N ARG A 100 4.96 -31.81 33.80
CA ARG A 100 4.50 -31.70 32.42
C ARG A 100 4.42 -30.25 31.92
N THR A 101 4.56 -29.27 32.80
CA THR A 101 4.47 -27.85 32.48
C THR A 101 5.81 -27.17 32.72
N PHE A 102 6.26 -26.37 31.75
CA PHE A 102 7.58 -25.75 31.74
C PHE A 102 7.52 -24.35 31.13
N LEU A 103 8.29 -23.40 31.67
CA LEU A 103 8.53 -22.14 30.98
C LEU A 103 9.47 -22.35 29.79
N VAL A 104 9.20 -21.60 28.72
CA VAL A 104 10.01 -21.58 27.50
C VAL A 104 10.35 -20.14 27.14
N GLY A 105 11.55 -19.93 26.61
CA GLY A 105 12.08 -18.61 26.27
C GLY A 105 13.11 -18.15 27.30
N ASN A 106 14.06 -17.35 26.84
CA ASN A 106 15.18 -16.85 27.64
C ASN A 106 15.07 -15.33 27.91
N ASP A 107 14.05 -14.70 27.34
CA ASP A 107 13.80 -13.27 27.50
C ASP A 107 13.12 -13.01 28.85
N THR A 108 13.51 -11.92 29.51
CA THR A 108 12.98 -11.52 30.83
C THR A 108 11.47 -11.24 30.82
N ASN A 109 10.89 -11.02 29.63
CA ASN A 109 9.48 -10.77 29.41
C ASN A 109 8.71 -11.97 28.81
N SER A 110 9.32 -13.14 28.72
CA SER A 110 8.64 -14.35 28.24
C SER A 110 7.83 -15.00 29.36
N CYS A 111 6.56 -15.27 29.09
CA CYS A 111 5.67 -16.10 29.91
C CYS A 111 5.26 -17.39 29.19
N SER A 112 5.97 -17.77 28.13
CA SER A 112 5.57 -18.87 27.25
C SER A 112 5.54 -20.20 28.02
N LEU A 113 4.44 -20.93 27.91
CA LEU A 113 4.21 -22.18 28.64
C LEU A 113 4.23 -23.37 27.69
N ARG A 114 5.12 -24.32 27.94
CA ARG A 114 5.05 -25.65 27.34
C ARG A 114 4.26 -26.60 28.24
N ILE A 115 3.34 -27.35 27.65
CA ILE A 115 2.54 -28.40 28.30
C ILE A 115 2.76 -29.70 27.52
N ASP A 116 3.31 -30.71 28.18
CA ASP A 116 3.58 -32.02 27.58
C ASP A 116 2.37 -32.96 27.73
N GLY A 117 2.03 -33.69 26.65
CA GLY A 117 1.03 -34.74 26.66
C GLY A 117 -0.43 -34.27 26.76
N VAL A 118 -0.83 -33.22 26.05
CA VAL A 118 -2.18 -32.62 26.19
C VAL A 118 -3.28 -33.64 25.85
N ILE A 119 -4.27 -33.82 26.73
CA ILE A 119 -5.32 -34.85 26.59
C ILE A 119 -6.76 -34.30 26.59
N GLU A 120 -6.94 -33.01 26.86
CA GLU A 120 -8.27 -32.41 26.97
C GLU A 120 -8.28 -30.98 26.42
N ASN A 121 -9.42 -30.55 25.89
CA ASN A 121 -9.66 -29.15 25.55
C ASN A 121 -9.75 -28.33 26.84
N LYS A 122 -8.95 -27.28 26.96
CA LYS A 122 -8.92 -26.48 28.19
C LYS A 122 -8.52 -25.04 27.96
N TYR A 123 -9.10 -24.14 28.75
CA TYR A 123 -8.68 -22.76 28.85
C TYR A 123 -7.53 -22.61 29.85
N PHE A 124 -6.52 -21.84 29.45
CA PHE A 124 -5.39 -21.46 30.28
C PHE A 124 -5.29 -19.94 30.38
N TYR A 125 -4.86 -19.48 31.54
CA TYR A 125 -4.80 -18.06 31.89
C TYR A 125 -3.38 -17.76 32.38
N PRO A 126 -2.65 -16.84 31.73
CA PRO A 126 -1.40 -16.36 32.27
C PRO A 126 -1.68 -15.44 33.46
N GLY A 127 -0.84 -15.53 34.46
CA GLY A 127 -0.86 -14.70 35.64
C GLY A 127 0.57 -14.36 36.07
N ILE A 128 0.68 -13.21 36.70
CA ILE A 128 1.92 -12.73 37.29
C ILE A 128 1.66 -12.46 38.76
N ASN A 129 2.51 -13.01 39.61
CA ASN A 129 2.59 -12.61 41.01
C ASN A 129 3.83 -11.74 41.17
N ASP A 130 3.63 -10.48 41.58
CA ASP A 130 4.72 -9.50 41.73
C ASP A 130 5.28 -9.48 43.16
N ASN A 131 6.32 -8.66 43.37
CA ASN A 131 6.99 -8.48 44.66
C ASN A 131 6.11 -7.89 45.77
N ILE A 132 4.91 -7.38 45.43
CA ILE A 132 3.89 -6.92 46.38
C ILE A 132 2.96 -8.09 46.78
N ASN A 133 3.24 -9.32 46.31
CA ASN A 133 2.37 -10.49 46.43
C ASN A 133 0.95 -10.25 45.87
N SER A 134 0.81 -9.33 44.92
CA SER A 134 -0.47 -9.08 44.25
C SER A 134 -0.59 -10.00 43.04
N LEU A 135 -1.61 -10.87 43.04
CA LEU A 135 -1.87 -11.73 41.90
C LEU A 135 -2.58 -10.94 40.80
N LYS A 136 -1.87 -10.69 39.70
CA LYS A 136 -2.44 -10.08 38.48
C LYS A 136 -2.81 -11.19 37.51
N LEU A 137 -4.07 -11.62 37.59
CA LEU A 137 -4.64 -12.56 36.64
C LEU A 137 -5.23 -11.81 35.44
N GLN A 138 -4.81 -12.18 34.24
CA GLN A 138 -5.40 -11.59 33.04
C GLN A 138 -6.77 -12.21 32.77
N ARG A 139 -7.80 -11.37 32.48
CA ARG A 139 -9.14 -11.86 32.10
C ARG A 139 -9.13 -12.61 30.76
N LYS A 140 -8.13 -12.36 29.93
CA LYS A 140 -7.92 -13.03 28.64
C LYS A 140 -7.37 -14.43 28.87
N LYS A 141 -7.78 -15.36 28.01
CA LYS A 141 -7.48 -16.78 28.10
C LYS A 141 -7.07 -17.31 26.74
N VAL A 142 -6.24 -18.34 26.73
CA VAL A 142 -5.94 -19.13 25.54
C VAL A 142 -6.69 -20.45 25.61
N PHE A 143 -7.33 -20.85 24.52
CA PHE A 143 -7.99 -22.15 24.42
C PHE A 143 -7.07 -23.16 23.72
N VAL A 144 -6.60 -24.15 24.46
CA VAL A 144 -5.87 -25.28 23.86
C VAL A 144 -6.87 -26.33 23.43
N ILE A 145 -6.85 -26.66 22.15
CA ILE A 145 -7.79 -27.54 21.48
C ILE A 145 -7.02 -28.78 21.02
N ILE A 146 -7.44 -29.96 21.48
CA ILE A 146 -6.99 -31.23 20.94
C ILE A 146 -7.81 -31.58 19.69
N SER A 147 -7.12 -31.98 18.63
CA SER A 147 -7.76 -32.42 17.39
C SER A 147 -6.95 -33.53 16.75
N ASP A 148 -7.61 -34.41 16.00
CA ASP A 148 -6.93 -35.43 15.19
C ASP A 148 -6.44 -34.87 13.85
N TRP A 149 -6.92 -33.69 13.46
CA TRP A 149 -6.50 -32.93 12.27
C TRP A 149 -6.20 -31.48 12.60
N ILE A 150 -5.24 -30.90 11.88
CA ILE A 150 -4.89 -29.48 12.00
C ILE A 150 -4.93 -28.87 10.60
N PHE A 151 -5.75 -27.84 10.44
CA PHE A 151 -5.85 -27.07 9.21
C PHE A 151 -5.06 -25.75 9.32
N VAL A 152 -4.40 -25.38 8.23
CA VAL A 152 -3.65 -24.13 8.07
C VAL A 152 -4.17 -23.41 6.83
N PHE A 153 -4.80 -22.26 7.04
CA PHE A 153 -5.39 -21.41 6.02
C PHE A 153 -5.49 -19.96 6.56
N PRO A 154 -5.63 -18.94 5.69
CA PRO A 154 -5.71 -17.55 6.12
C PRO A 154 -7.04 -17.24 6.82
N LYS A 155 -7.04 -16.25 7.72
CA LYS A 155 -8.26 -15.80 8.42
C LYS A 155 -9.13 -14.88 7.57
N PHE A 156 -8.56 -14.27 6.54
CA PHE A 156 -9.23 -13.26 5.73
C PHE A 156 -8.66 -13.26 4.31
N ILE A 157 -9.54 -13.13 3.33
CA ILE A 157 -9.18 -12.93 1.94
C ILE A 157 -10.23 -12.01 1.29
N GLN A 158 -9.79 -11.13 0.42
CA GLN A 158 -10.67 -10.32 -0.42
C GLN A 158 -10.79 -11.00 -1.77
N ALA A 159 -11.98 -10.96 -2.37
CA ALA A 159 -12.25 -11.55 -3.67
C ALA A 159 -12.98 -10.56 -4.57
N LEU A 160 -12.71 -10.62 -5.88
CA LEU A 160 -13.37 -9.76 -6.86
C LEU A 160 -14.80 -10.24 -7.09
N ASN A 161 -15.76 -9.30 -7.09
CA ASN A 161 -17.17 -9.63 -7.31
C ASN A 161 -17.39 -10.33 -8.66
N GLY A 162 -18.02 -11.50 -8.61
CA GLY A 162 -18.33 -12.38 -9.72
C GLY A 162 -17.12 -13.17 -10.25
N SER A 163 -15.94 -13.03 -9.67
CA SER A 163 -14.73 -13.77 -10.04
C SER A 163 -14.56 -15.02 -9.16
N CYS A 164 -13.42 -15.69 -9.26
CA CYS A 164 -13.08 -16.81 -8.38
C CYS A 164 -12.21 -16.40 -7.18
N VAL A 165 -12.21 -17.22 -6.13
CA VAL A 165 -11.26 -17.14 -5.02
C VAL A 165 -10.69 -18.52 -4.75
N GLU A 166 -9.36 -18.60 -4.67
CA GLU A 166 -8.64 -19.81 -4.28
C GLU A 166 -8.07 -19.64 -2.88
N ILE A 167 -8.69 -20.30 -1.92
CA ILE A 167 -8.30 -20.27 -0.52
C ILE A 167 -7.18 -21.28 -0.31
N PRO A 168 -5.93 -20.85 -0.03
CA PRO A 168 -4.85 -21.79 0.23
C PRO A 168 -5.11 -22.49 1.57
N CYS A 169 -5.06 -23.82 1.54
CA CYS A 169 -5.29 -24.63 2.71
C CYS A 169 -4.43 -25.89 2.67
N SER A 170 -3.80 -26.19 3.80
CA SER A 170 -3.15 -27.48 4.03
C SER A 170 -3.64 -28.09 5.33
N PHE A 171 -3.56 -29.42 5.42
CA PHE A 171 -3.94 -30.13 6.63
C PHE A 171 -2.97 -31.24 6.98
N THR A 172 -2.81 -31.46 8.28
CA THR A 172 -2.08 -32.60 8.84
C THR A 172 -3.06 -33.47 9.59
N TYR A 173 -3.02 -34.78 9.35
CA TYR A 173 -3.94 -35.75 9.95
C TYR A 173 -3.14 -36.85 10.67
N LYS A 174 -3.53 -37.16 11.91
CA LYS A 174 -2.78 -38.07 12.79
C LYS A 174 -2.85 -39.54 12.37
N LYS A 175 -3.95 -39.97 11.74
CA LYS A 175 -4.14 -41.35 11.27
C LYS A 175 -4.08 -41.36 9.75
N HIS A 176 -3.08 -41.96 9.12
CA HIS A 176 -3.04 -42.12 7.67
C HIS A 176 -4.05 -43.18 7.17
N ASN A 177 -5.34 -43.00 7.46
CA ASN A 177 -6.39 -43.81 6.85
C ASN A 177 -6.91 -43.09 5.61
N ASP A 178 -6.85 -43.77 4.46
CA ASP A 178 -7.26 -43.26 3.14
C ASP A 178 -8.76 -42.94 3.03
N ASP A 179 -9.57 -43.26 4.05
CA ASP A 179 -11.03 -43.07 4.07
C ASP A 179 -11.51 -41.68 4.54
N SER A 180 -10.59 -40.77 4.89
CA SER A 180 -10.96 -39.43 5.38
C SER A 180 -11.65 -38.59 4.29
N ASN A 181 -12.89 -38.15 4.54
CA ASN A 181 -13.64 -37.31 3.62
C ASN A 181 -13.45 -35.82 3.94
N LEU A 182 -12.71 -35.10 3.08
CA LEU A 182 -12.54 -33.65 3.18
C LEU A 182 -13.84 -32.93 2.75
N ILE A 183 -14.32 -32.06 3.62
CA ILE A 183 -15.52 -31.24 3.40
C ILE A 183 -15.18 -29.78 3.73
N TRP A 184 -15.72 -28.85 2.95
CA TRP A 184 -15.79 -27.45 3.35
C TRP A 184 -17.22 -27.07 3.68
N PHE A 185 -17.36 -26.23 4.69
CA PHE A 185 -18.64 -25.75 5.18
C PHE A 185 -18.75 -24.23 5.08
N GLY A 186 -19.96 -23.77 4.76
CA GLY A 186 -20.39 -22.40 5.00
C GLY A 186 -20.71 -22.19 6.47
N TYR A 187 -20.40 -21.01 6.99
CA TYR A 187 -20.74 -20.62 8.34
C TYR A 187 -22.01 -19.77 8.34
N HIS A 188 -23.11 -20.35 8.82
CA HIS A 188 -24.37 -19.64 9.08
C HIS A 188 -24.75 -19.80 10.56
N LEU A 189 -25.59 -18.90 11.08
CA LEU A 189 -25.99 -18.92 12.49
C LEU A 189 -26.84 -20.14 12.85
N THR A 190 -27.60 -20.68 11.90
CA THR A 190 -28.61 -21.73 12.14
C THR A 190 -28.19 -23.11 11.66
N HIS A 191 -27.25 -23.19 10.71
CA HIS A 191 -26.78 -24.44 10.12
C HIS A 191 -25.43 -24.23 9.44
N TYR A 192 -24.82 -25.32 8.97
CA TYR A 192 -23.52 -25.30 8.30
C TYR A 192 -23.61 -26.07 6.99
N PRO A 193 -23.98 -25.42 5.88
CA PRO A 193 -24.11 -26.09 4.61
C PRO A 193 -22.77 -26.60 4.11
N GLN A 194 -22.78 -27.76 3.45
CA GLN A 194 -21.59 -28.27 2.78
C GLN A 194 -21.46 -27.52 1.46
N ILE A 195 -20.38 -26.75 1.31
CA ILE A 195 -20.10 -26.02 0.06
C ILE A 195 -19.23 -26.85 -0.88
N PHE A 196 -18.51 -27.83 -0.34
CA PHE A 196 -17.71 -28.78 -1.09
C PHE A 196 -17.61 -30.09 -0.32
N ASN A 197 -17.73 -31.22 -1.02
CA ASN A 197 -17.57 -32.55 -0.43
C ASN A 197 -16.79 -33.44 -1.40
N LYS A 198 -15.60 -33.89 -0.99
CA LYS A 198 -14.68 -34.66 -1.84
C LYS A 198 -15.27 -36.00 -2.28
N ARG A 199 -15.94 -36.72 -1.37
CA ARG A 199 -16.44 -38.09 -1.61
C ARG A 199 -17.87 -38.11 -2.14
N ASN A 200 -18.72 -37.21 -1.64
CA ASN A 200 -20.15 -37.21 -1.88
C ASN A 200 -20.64 -35.81 -2.34
N PRO A 201 -20.41 -35.42 -3.60
CA PRO A 201 -20.84 -34.11 -4.13
C PRO A 201 -22.36 -33.87 -4.06
N THR A 202 -23.16 -34.94 -3.90
CA THR A 202 -24.62 -34.84 -3.77
C THR A 202 -25.07 -34.09 -2.52
N PHE A 203 -24.26 -34.07 -1.45
CA PHE A 203 -24.53 -33.34 -0.21
C PHE A 203 -24.19 -31.85 -0.28
N VAL A 204 -23.51 -31.41 -1.35
CA VAL A 204 -23.21 -29.98 -1.55
C VAL A 204 -24.52 -29.23 -1.74
N GLU A 205 -24.67 -28.09 -1.06
CA GLU A 205 -25.86 -27.25 -1.18
C GLU A 205 -25.99 -26.67 -2.61
N SER A 206 -27.23 -26.48 -3.07
CA SER A 206 -27.54 -26.10 -4.46
C SER A 206 -26.71 -24.93 -4.98
N ASP A 207 -26.55 -23.90 -4.13
CA ASP A 207 -25.94 -22.63 -4.51
C ASP A 207 -24.43 -22.76 -4.75
N TYR A 208 -23.82 -23.84 -4.27
CA TYR A 208 -22.39 -24.13 -4.42
C TYR A 208 -22.11 -25.26 -5.41
N LYS A 209 -23.13 -25.99 -5.89
CA LYS A 209 -22.94 -27.11 -6.84
C LYS A 209 -22.33 -26.61 -8.14
N GLY A 210 -21.18 -27.18 -8.52
CA GLY A 210 -20.47 -26.81 -9.74
C GLY A 210 -19.66 -25.51 -9.63
N HIS A 211 -19.72 -24.82 -8.49
CA HIS A 211 -18.95 -23.59 -8.23
C HIS A 211 -17.72 -23.84 -7.35
N THR A 212 -17.59 -25.02 -6.75
CA THR A 212 -16.48 -25.33 -5.83
C THR A 212 -15.65 -26.51 -6.31
N SER A 213 -14.33 -26.40 -6.15
CA SER A 213 -13.38 -27.45 -6.54
C SER A 213 -12.08 -27.38 -5.74
N LEU A 214 -11.32 -28.47 -5.69
CA LEU A 214 -9.99 -28.46 -5.05
C LEU A 214 -8.94 -27.87 -5.98
N VAL A 215 -8.03 -27.09 -5.39
CA VAL A 215 -6.88 -26.53 -6.10
C VAL A 215 -5.70 -27.49 -5.98
N GLY A 216 -5.29 -28.03 -7.13
CA GLY A 216 -4.16 -28.97 -7.24
C GLY A 216 -4.47 -30.37 -6.71
N ASN A 217 -3.49 -31.27 -6.84
CA ASN A 217 -3.64 -32.70 -6.52
C ASN A 217 -2.63 -33.18 -5.47
N ARG A 218 -2.34 -32.35 -4.46
CA ARG A 218 -1.41 -32.74 -3.38
C ARG A 218 -2.20 -33.45 -2.27
N PRO A 219 -1.69 -34.56 -1.70
CA PRO A 219 -2.42 -35.38 -0.72
C PRO A 219 -2.84 -34.61 0.54
N ASN A 220 -2.01 -33.66 0.99
CA ASN A 220 -2.27 -32.85 2.20
C ASN A 220 -2.83 -31.45 1.87
N SER A 221 -3.30 -31.23 0.64
CA SER A 221 -3.94 -29.98 0.23
C SER A 221 -5.44 -30.03 0.51
N CYS A 222 -5.94 -28.99 1.15
CA CYS A 222 -7.36 -28.70 1.27
C CYS A 222 -7.75 -27.42 0.55
N SER A 223 -6.85 -26.85 -0.27
CA SER A 223 -7.07 -25.59 -0.97
C SER A 223 -8.35 -25.65 -1.80
N LEU A 224 -9.20 -24.66 -1.63
CA LEU A 224 -10.54 -24.61 -2.23
C LEU A 224 -10.64 -23.46 -3.20
N ARG A 225 -11.07 -23.75 -4.43
CA ARG A 225 -11.54 -22.77 -5.40
C ARG A 225 -13.05 -22.61 -5.25
N ILE A 226 -13.52 -21.37 -5.18
CA ILE A 226 -14.93 -20.99 -5.26
C ILE A 226 -15.06 -20.02 -6.44
N ASP A 227 -15.86 -20.38 -7.42
CA ASP A 227 -16.16 -19.56 -8.61
C ASP A 227 -17.39 -18.68 -8.38
N ASN A 228 -17.44 -17.54 -9.08
CA ASN A 228 -18.56 -16.59 -9.05
C ASN A 228 -18.93 -16.13 -7.63
N VAL A 229 -17.95 -15.64 -6.87
CA VAL A 229 -18.18 -15.10 -5.52
C VAL A 229 -18.88 -13.74 -5.56
N GLN A 230 -20.03 -13.63 -4.89
CA GLN A 230 -20.87 -12.42 -4.93
C GLN A 230 -21.13 -11.79 -3.57
N HIS A 231 -21.01 -12.57 -2.49
CA HIS A 231 -21.38 -12.14 -1.15
C HIS A 231 -20.23 -12.31 -0.16
N ASN A 232 -20.26 -11.50 0.90
CA ASN A 232 -19.35 -11.68 2.02
C ASN A 232 -19.78 -12.92 2.79
N GLU A 233 -18.92 -13.94 2.77
CA GLU A 233 -19.22 -15.24 3.35
C GLU A 233 -18.05 -15.74 4.20
N GLN A 234 -18.35 -16.78 4.96
CA GLN A 234 -17.43 -17.34 5.94
C GLN A 234 -17.39 -18.84 5.78
N TYR A 235 -16.19 -19.40 5.76
CA TYR A 235 -16.00 -20.83 5.49
C TYR A 235 -15.03 -21.47 6.46
N PHE A 236 -15.11 -22.80 6.57
CA PHE A 236 -14.12 -23.59 7.31
C PHE A 236 -14.06 -25.03 6.76
N PRO A 237 -12.86 -25.66 6.77
CA PRO A 237 -12.72 -27.06 6.38
C PRO A 237 -12.99 -28.02 7.54
N GLY A 238 -13.32 -29.27 7.21
CA GLY A 238 -13.53 -30.37 8.15
C GLY A 238 -13.26 -31.73 7.52
N ILE A 239 -13.11 -32.76 8.37
CA ILE A 239 -12.96 -34.16 7.95
C ILE A 239 -14.12 -34.98 8.54
N SER A 240 -14.91 -35.62 7.68
CA SER A 240 -16.22 -36.18 8.02
C SER A 240 -16.22 -37.55 8.71
N SER A 241 -15.07 -38.12 9.08
CA SER A 241 -15.06 -39.39 9.84
C SER A 241 -15.55 -39.21 11.30
N TYR A 242 -15.71 -37.97 11.78
CA TYR A 242 -16.21 -37.65 13.12
C TYR A 242 -17.12 -36.42 13.06
N LEU A 243 -18.40 -36.60 13.39
CA LEU A 243 -19.45 -35.56 13.44
C LEU A 243 -19.18 -34.38 14.41
N ASN A 244 -18.00 -34.31 15.04
CA ASN A 244 -17.59 -33.25 15.96
C ASN A 244 -16.62 -32.22 15.35
N SER A 245 -16.56 -32.08 14.02
CA SER A 245 -15.77 -31.01 13.40
C SER A 245 -16.21 -29.59 13.81
N TYR A 246 -17.46 -29.44 14.27
CA TYR A 246 -18.03 -28.16 14.72
C TYR A 246 -17.51 -27.69 16.08
N THR A 247 -17.29 -28.59 17.06
CA THR A 247 -16.91 -28.18 18.42
C THR A 247 -15.44 -27.75 18.54
N LEU A 248 -14.59 -28.13 17.59
CA LEU A 248 -13.15 -27.84 17.62
C LEU A 248 -12.73 -26.64 16.75
N ASN A 249 -13.54 -26.25 15.76
CA ASN A 249 -13.18 -25.22 14.77
C ASN A 249 -13.83 -23.84 15.00
N ASN A 250 -14.55 -23.62 16.11
CA ASN A 250 -15.20 -22.35 16.47
C ASN A 250 -14.25 -21.12 16.58
N GLN A 251 -12.97 -21.24 16.21
CA GLN A 251 -12.02 -20.13 16.21
C GLN A 251 -11.16 -20.00 14.94
N LYS A 252 -11.29 -20.88 13.95
CA LYS A 252 -10.60 -20.73 12.65
C LYS A 252 -11.64 -20.79 11.53
N ILE A 253 -12.20 -19.63 11.24
CA ILE A 253 -13.09 -19.38 10.11
C ILE A 253 -12.35 -18.44 9.18
N ILE A 254 -12.35 -18.71 7.89
CA ILE A 254 -11.90 -17.74 6.89
C ILE A 254 -13.06 -16.82 6.54
N ARG A 255 -12.80 -15.52 6.54
CA ARG A 255 -13.74 -14.51 6.07
C ARG A 255 -13.37 -14.11 4.64
N VAL A 256 -14.28 -14.35 3.70
CA VAL A 256 -14.15 -13.90 2.32
C VAL A 256 -14.94 -12.61 2.17
N LYS A 257 -14.24 -11.52 1.82
CA LYS A 257 -14.87 -10.22 1.59
C LYS A 257 -14.86 -9.88 0.10
N VAL A 258 -16.03 -9.70 -0.48
CA VAL A 258 -16.18 -9.32 -1.87
C VAL A 258 -15.99 -7.81 -2.04
N THR A 259 -15.10 -7.41 -2.94
CA THR A 259 -14.82 -6.00 -3.25
C THR A 259 -14.16 -5.86 -4.61
N ASP A 260 -14.31 -4.70 -5.25
CA ASP A 260 -13.68 -4.41 -6.54
C ASP A 260 -12.43 -3.55 -6.40
N SER A 261 -12.35 -2.72 -5.37
CA SER A 261 -11.37 -1.63 -5.28
C SER A 261 -9.92 -2.09 -5.18
N VAL A 262 -9.67 -3.25 -4.57
CA VAL A 262 -8.32 -3.80 -4.36
C VAL A 262 -7.75 -4.45 -5.62
N PHE A 263 -8.60 -4.74 -6.60
CA PHE A 263 -8.25 -5.43 -7.84
C PHE A 263 -8.09 -4.47 -9.03
N ILE A 264 -8.23 -3.17 -8.81
CA ILE A 264 -8.00 -2.14 -9.83
C ILE A 264 -6.51 -2.16 -10.21
N PRO A 265 -6.17 -2.09 -11.52
CA PRO A 265 -4.78 -2.07 -11.96
C PRO A 265 -3.98 -0.90 -11.40
N LEU A 266 -2.70 -1.14 -11.12
CA LEU A 266 -1.76 -0.11 -10.69
C LEU A 266 -0.71 0.14 -11.78
N ILE A 267 -0.69 1.36 -12.31
CA ILE A 267 0.31 1.80 -13.30
C ILE A 267 1.50 2.44 -12.57
N LYS A 268 2.73 2.07 -12.95
CA LYS A 268 4.00 2.63 -12.45
C LYS A 268 4.95 2.95 -13.61
N GLY A 269 5.75 3.99 -13.46
CA GLY A 269 6.77 4.39 -14.45
C GLY A 269 6.28 5.32 -15.56
N ALA A 270 5.02 5.79 -15.48
CA ALA A 270 4.40 6.72 -16.43
C ALA A 270 4.48 8.19 -15.95
N ASP A 271 5.61 8.59 -15.36
CA ASP A 271 5.82 9.96 -14.83
C ASP A 271 6.21 10.94 -15.96
N TYR A 272 7.08 11.92 -15.66
CA TYR A 272 7.64 12.81 -16.68
C TYR A 272 8.60 12.06 -17.60
N MET A 273 8.21 11.92 -18.86
CA MET A 273 9.01 11.26 -19.88
C MET A 273 9.62 12.28 -20.84
N GLN A 274 10.69 11.89 -21.53
CA GLN A 274 11.33 12.70 -22.56
C GLN A 274 11.00 12.13 -23.93
N GLU A 275 10.60 13.00 -24.86
CA GLU A 275 10.35 12.63 -26.25
C GLU A 275 11.53 11.85 -26.86
N GLY A 276 11.22 10.74 -27.52
CA GLY A 276 12.19 9.87 -28.17
C GLY A 276 13.01 8.96 -27.24
N LYS A 277 12.88 9.09 -25.91
CA LYS A 277 13.54 8.19 -24.95
C LYS A 277 12.59 7.09 -24.49
N THR A 278 12.95 5.85 -24.81
CA THR A 278 12.18 4.67 -24.38
C THR A 278 12.21 4.51 -22.87
N VAL A 279 11.04 4.30 -22.27
CA VAL A 279 10.86 4.01 -20.84
C VAL A 279 10.09 2.69 -20.64
N SER A 280 10.27 2.05 -19.50
CA SER A 280 9.48 0.87 -19.10
C SER A 280 8.34 1.32 -18.18
N ILE A 281 7.11 0.96 -18.56
CA ILE A 281 5.90 1.22 -17.79
C ILE A 281 5.31 -0.13 -17.37
N PHE A 282 4.93 -0.24 -16.10
CA PHE A 282 4.42 -1.45 -15.49
C PHE A 282 2.95 -1.28 -15.13
N CYS A 283 2.14 -2.30 -15.42
CA CYS A 283 0.78 -2.44 -14.91
C CYS A 283 0.73 -3.69 -14.04
N THR A 284 0.37 -3.53 -12.77
CA THR A 284 0.31 -4.62 -11.80
C THR A 284 -1.12 -4.78 -11.29
N VAL A 285 -1.63 -6.01 -11.28
CA VAL A 285 -2.99 -6.34 -10.86
C VAL A 285 -2.94 -7.46 -9.84
N LEU A 286 -3.64 -7.26 -8.72
CA LEU A 286 -3.88 -8.31 -7.74
C LEU A 286 -5.01 -9.23 -8.24
N HIS A 287 -4.97 -10.52 -7.91
CA HIS A 287 -6.06 -11.47 -8.15
C HIS A 287 -6.02 -12.65 -7.15
N THR A 288 -7.09 -13.42 -7.10
CA THR A 288 -7.25 -14.59 -6.21
C THR A 288 -7.45 -15.91 -6.96
N CYS A 289 -7.31 -15.90 -8.29
CA CYS A 289 -7.47 -17.06 -9.17
C CYS A 289 -6.11 -17.53 -9.67
N SER A 290 -5.38 -18.38 -8.95
CA SER A 290 -4.03 -18.81 -9.39
C SER A 290 -4.09 -19.63 -10.67
N SER A 291 -5.11 -20.48 -10.81
CA SER A 291 -5.30 -21.31 -11.99
C SER A 291 -5.90 -20.56 -13.19
N SER A 292 -6.33 -19.31 -13.00
CA SER A 292 -6.96 -18.51 -14.06
C SER A 292 -6.69 -17.00 -13.86
N PRO A 293 -5.45 -16.54 -14.10
CA PRO A 293 -5.08 -15.14 -13.94
C PRO A 293 -5.80 -14.22 -14.96
N PRO A 294 -5.99 -12.92 -14.65
CA PRO A 294 -6.55 -11.97 -15.60
C PRO A 294 -5.56 -11.62 -16.72
N SER A 295 -6.08 -11.30 -17.91
CA SER A 295 -5.27 -10.76 -19.01
C SER A 295 -5.12 -9.24 -18.87
N LEU A 296 -3.96 -8.71 -19.28
CA LEU A 296 -3.64 -7.28 -19.23
C LEU A 296 -3.47 -6.73 -20.65
N GLU A 297 -4.13 -5.61 -20.93
CA GLU A 297 -4.11 -4.92 -22.22
C GLU A 297 -3.81 -3.43 -22.02
N TRP A 298 -3.15 -2.82 -23.00
CA TRP A 298 -2.80 -1.41 -23.00
C TRP A 298 -3.46 -0.70 -24.18
N ASN A 299 -3.91 0.53 -23.99
CA ASN A 299 -4.47 1.36 -25.06
C ASN A 299 -3.42 1.97 -26.01
N LYS A 300 -2.12 1.80 -25.71
CA LYS A 300 -0.99 2.28 -26.51
C LYS A 300 -0.16 1.11 -27.04
N ALA A 301 0.36 1.24 -28.26
CA ALA A 301 1.20 0.23 -28.86
C ALA A 301 2.57 0.13 -28.16
N GLY A 302 3.01 -1.11 -27.92
CA GLY A 302 4.29 -1.45 -27.31
C GLY A 302 4.48 -2.97 -27.35
N HIS A 303 5.72 -3.45 -27.21
CA HIS A 303 5.96 -4.89 -27.10
C HIS A 303 5.73 -5.32 -25.64
N PRO A 304 4.82 -6.26 -25.34
CA PRO A 304 4.70 -6.84 -24.01
C PRO A 304 5.91 -7.76 -23.76
N ILE A 305 6.71 -7.50 -22.72
CA ILE A 305 7.98 -8.22 -22.52
C ILE A 305 7.88 -9.30 -21.44
N SER A 306 6.96 -9.19 -20.49
CA SER A 306 6.84 -10.19 -19.44
C SER A 306 5.47 -10.13 -18.79
N VAL A 307 4.86 -11.29 -18.60
CA VAL A 307 3.79 -11.52 -17.63
C VAL A 307 4.41 -12.28 -16.47
N ARG A 308 4.55 -11.63 -15.31
CA ARG A 308 5.05 -12.31 -14.09
C ARG A 308 3.87 -12.66 -13.20
N HIS A 309 3.81 -13.92 -12.78
CA HIS A 309 2.86 -14.43 -11.79
C HIS A 309 3.60 -14.71 -10.50
N GLU A 310 3.25 -14.00 -9.44
CA GLU A 310 3.90 -14.13 -8.13
C GLU A 310 2.86 -14.41 -7.04
N ASP A 311 3.14 -15.41 -6.20
CA ASP A 311 2.37 -15.72 -4.98
C ASP A 311 2.82 -14.76 -3.88
N ILE A 312 1.89 -13.92 -3.40
CA ILE A 312 2.15 -12.92 -2.35
C ILE A 312 1.84 -13.49 -0.96
N SER A 313 1.57 -14.80 -0.87
CA SER A 313 1.07 -15.54 0.30
C SER A 313 -0.37 -15.17 0.69
N GLY A 314 -1.00 -16.05 1.46
CA GLY A 314 -2.37 -15.82 1.95
C GLY A 314 -3.46 -15.90 0.88
N GLY A 315 -3.15 -16.41 -0.33
CA GLY A 315 -4.11 -16.62 -1.42
C GLY A 315 -4.16 -15.47 -2.44
N TYR A 316 -3.29 -14.48 -2.29
CA TYR A 316 -3.16 -13.38 -3.22
C TYR A 316 -2.07 -13.62 -4.25
N TRP A 317 -2.37 -13.26 -5.49
CA TRP A 317 -1.47 -13.37 -6.62
C TRP A 317 -1.37 -12.03 -7.32
N THR A 318 -0.20 -11.73 -7.90
CA THR A 318 -0.05 -10.60 -8.82
C THR A 318 0.24 -11.07 -10.21
N VAL A 319 -0.41 -10.41 -11.17
CA VAL A 319 0.01 -10.40 -12.57
C VAL A 319 0.55 -9.02 -12.92
N GLN A 320 1.71 -8.98 -13.56
CA GLN A 320 2.34 -7.74 -13.99
C GLN A 320 2.67 -7.78 -15.49
N SER A 321 2.29 -6.73 -16.22
CA SER A 321 2.66 -6.48 -17.61
C SER A 321 3.62 -5.30 -17.69
N GLU A 322 4.70 -5.45 -18.46
CA GLU A 322 5.63 -4.38 -18.81
C GLU A 322 5.49 -4.02 -20.30
N ILE A 323 5.37 -2.71 -20.59
CA ILE A 323 5.50 -2.16 -21.94
C ILE A 323 6.75 -1.28 -22.04
N ARG A 324 7.48 -1.39 -23.15
CA ARG A 324 8.52 -0.42 -23.53
C ARG A 324 7.90 0.65 -24.41
N TYR A 325 7.75 1.84 -23.86
CA TYR A 325 7.06 2.95 -24.51
C TYR A 325 8.06 4.02 -24.94
N SER A 326 8.01 4.41 -26.22
CA SER A 326 8.83 5.49 -26.79
C SER A 326 7.92 6.67 -27.12
N PRO A 327 7.79 7.67 -26.22
CA PRO A 327 6.80 8.73 -26.37
C PRO A 327 7.17 9.74 -27.45
N SER A 328 6.16 10.25 -28.14
CA SER A 328 6.24 11.45 -28.99
C SER A 328 5.68 12.66 -28.24
N TYR A 329 6.01 13.90 -28.64
CA TYR A 329 5.35 15.07 -28.04
C TYR A 329 3.83 15.10 -28.32
N GLN A 330 3.35 14.41 -29.37
CA GLN A 330 1.91 14.26 -29.64
C GLN A 330 1.19 13.47 -28.54
N ASP A 331 1.91 12.68 -27.75
CA ASP A 331 1.33 11.93 -26.63
C ASP A 331 1.16 12.79 -25.36
N HIS A 332 1.64 14.04 -25.36
CA HIS A 332 1.48 14.92 -24.20
C HIS A 332 0.01 15.20 -23.89
N ASN A 333 -0.38 15.07 -22.63
CA ASN A 333 -1.76 15.18 -22.13
C ASN A 333 -2.72 14.12 -22.72
N THR A 334 -2.19 13.05 -23.31
CA THR A 334 -2.99 11.88 -23.69
C THR A 334 -3.04 10.86 -22.55
N SER A 335 -4.07 10.01 -22.54
CA SER A 335 -4.28 8.99 -21.53
C SER A 335 -3.56 7.69 -21.89
N LEU A 336 -2.81 7.14 -20.95
CA LEU A 336 -2.36 5.74 -20.96
C LEU A 336 -3.26 4.94 -20.03
N GLU A 337 -3.84 3.89 -20.57
CA GLU A 337 -4.78 3.02 -19.87
C GLU A 337 -4.28 1.57 -19.89
N CYS A 338 -4.33 0.93 -18.73
CA CYS A 338 -4.18 -0.51 -18.58
C CYS A 338 -5.52 -1.11 -18.18
N THR A 339 -5.96 -2.12 -18.92
CA THR A 339 -7.21 -2.84 -18.71
C THR A 339 -6.90 -4.28 -18.32
N ALA A 340 -7.48 -4.72 -17.20
CA ALA A 340 -7.42 -6.08 -16.71
C ALA A 340 -8.76 -6.78 -16.95
N THR A 341 -8.72 -7.86 -17.71
CA THR A 341 -9.89 -8.68 -18.03
C THR A 341 -9.84 -9.98 -17.23
N PHE A 342 -10.81 -10.16 -16.34
CA PHE A 342 -10.96 -11.36 -15.51
C PHE A 342 -11.78 -12.43 -16.25
N GLN A 343 -11.68 -13.68 -15.83
CA GLN A 343 -12.35 -14.83 -16.48
C GLN A 343 -13.87 -14.70 -16.56
N ASN A 344 -14.48 -13.98 -15.61
CA ASN A 344 -15.91 -13.70 -15.62
C ASN A 344 -16.31 -12.60 -16.63
N GLY A 345 -15.38 -12.13 -17.47
CA GLY A 345 -15.57 -11.04 -18.42
C GLY A 345 -15.54 -9.65 -17.79
N LYS A 346 -15.39 -9.54 -16.46
CA LYS A 346 -15.31 -8.25 -15.79
C LYS A 346 -13.99 -7.57 -16.15
N GLN A 347 -14.10 -6.30 -16.52
CA GLN A 347 -12.95 -5.46 -16.84
C GLN A 347 -12.78 -4.39 -15.77
N LEU A 348 -11.56 -4.30 -15.24
CA LEU A 348 -11.14 -3.18 -14.39
C LEU A 348 -10.01 -2.45 -15.11
N HIS A 349 -10.04 -1.13 -15.12
CA HIS A 349 -9.06 -0.31 -15.81
C HIS A 349 -8.54 0.78 -14.90
N GLN A 350 -7.32 1.23 -15.20
CA GLN A 350 -6.70 2.39 -14.57
C GLN A 350 -6.08 3.25 -15.67
N ASN A 351 -6.22 4.56 -15.54
CA ASN A 351 -5.63 5.52 -16.46
C ASN A 351 -4.63 6.45 -15.76
N THR A 352 -3.73 7.01 -16.55
CA THR A 352 -2.80 8.07 -16.15
C THR A 352 -2.54 9.02 -17.31
N ILE A 353 -2.30 10.30 -17.01
CA ILE A 353 -2.03 11.33 -18.02
C ILE A 353 -0.53 11.35 -18.31
N LEU A 354 -0.16 11.32 -19.60
CA LEU A 354 1.25 11.34 -20.01
C LEU A 354 1.81 12.76 -20.08
N HIS A 355 2.91 12.99 -19.36
CA HIS A 355 3.63 14.27 -19.37
C HIS A 355 4.95 14.15 -20.13
N ILE A 356 4.98 14.63 -21.39
CA ILE A 356 6.13 14.48 -22.29
C ILE A 356 6.88 15.81 -22.41
N ARG A 357 8.19 15.77 -22.17
CA ARG A 357 9.09 16.90 -22.43
C ARG A 357 9.62 16.83 -23.87
N PRO A 358 9.58 17.94 -24.63
CA PRO A 358 10.07 17.96 -25.99
C PRO A 358 11.58 17.70 -26.04
N SER A 359 12.04 17.06 -27.10
CA SER A 359 13.46 16.87 -27.35
C SER A 359 14.03 18.10 -28.06
N CYS A 360 14.79 18.93 -27.33
CA CYS A 360 15.46 20.10 -27.90
C CYS A 360 16.66 19.69 -28.79
N GLN A 361 16.41 19.10 -29.95
CA GLN A 361 17.41 18.97 -31.03
C GLN A 361 17.31 20.10 -32.07
N TYR A 362 16.22 20.88 -32.08
CA TYR A 362 15.98 21.94 -33.07
C TYR A 362 16.73 23.26 -32.80
N THR A 363 17.27 23.48 -31.60
CA THR A 363 17.94 24.74 -31.25
C THR A 363 19.31 24.91 -31.94
N LEU A 364 19.96 23.82 -32.35
CA LEU A 364 21.26 23.87 -33.03
C LEU A 364 21.15 24.38 -34.48
N ILE A 365 20.00 24.22 -35.12
CA ILE A 365 19.82 24.61 -36.53
C ILE A 365 19.73 26.15 -36.66
N PHE A 366 19.04 26.82 -35.73
CA PHE A 366 18.92 28.29 -35.73
C PHE A 366 20.20 29.00 -35.27
N GLY A 367 20.97 28.40 -34.36
CA GLY A 367 22.27 28.95 -33.93
C GLY A 367 23.32 28.92 -35.04
N VAL A 368 23.41 27.82 -35.79
CA VAL A 368 24.38 27.66 -36.88
C VAL A 368 24.01 28.51 -38.09
N THR A 369 22.72 28.55 -38.48
CA THR A 369 22.26 29.42 -39.58
C THR A 369 22.43 30.90 -39.25
N GLY A 370 22.11 31.33 -38.02
CA GLY A 370 22.35 32.70 -37.58
C GLY A 370 23.83 33.10 -37.59
N ALA A 371 24.72 32.22 -37.11
CA ALA A 371 26.16 32.47 -37.10
C ALA A 371 26.77 32.54 -38.52
N THR A 372 26.33 31.66 -39.43
CA THR A 372 26.79 31.68 -40.83
C THR A 372 26.34 32.94 -41.57
N CYS A 373 25.09 33.39 -41.39
CA CYS A 373 24.60 34.64 -41.97
C CYS A 373 25.34 35.86 -41.43
N PHE A 374 25.62 35.90 -40.12
CA PHE A 374 26.38 37.01 -39.51
C PHE A 374 27.83 37.05 -40.02
N ALA A 375 28.49 35.90 -40.15
CA ALA A 375 29.84 35.80 -40.72
C ALA A 375 29.89 36.26 -42.19
N MET A 376 28.90 35.89 -43.00
CA MET A 376 28.79 36.38 -44.38
C MET A 376 28.55 37.89 -44.46
N PHE A 377 27.76 38.46 -43.56
CA PHE A 377 27.54 39.90 -43.49
C PHE A 377 28.84 40.65 -43.13
N LEU A 378 29.59 40.15 -42.14
CA LEU A 378 30.90 40.70 -41.79
C LEU A 378 31.93 40.57 -42.92
N LEU A 379 31.96 39.45 -43.63
CA LEU A 379 32.82 39.29 -44.82
C LEU A 379 32.48 40.30 -45.92
N ASN A 380 31.20 40.56 -46.16
CA ASN A 380 30.77 41.59 -47.11
C ASN A 380 31.18 43.00 -46.66
N ILE A 381 31.05 43.32 -45.37
CA ILE A 381 31.56 44.59 -44.82
C ILE A 381 33.07 44.70 -44.99
N CYS A 382 33.83 43.65 -44.69
CA CYS A 382 35.28 43.62 -44.87
C CYS A 382 35.69 43.78 -46.34
N LEU A 383 34.99 43.12 -47.26
CA LEU A 383 35.22 43.26 -48.71
C LEU A 383 34.92 44.69 -49.17
N CYS A 384 33.81 45.28 -48.75
CA CYS A 384 33.47 46.68 -49.00
C CYS A 384 34.55 47.64 -48.46
N TRP A 385 35.07 47.38 -47.26
CA TRP A 385 36.12 48.21 -46.65
C TRP A 385 37.45 48.09 -47.40
N ARG A 386 37.83 46.88 -47.85
CA ARG A 386 39.01 46.66 -48.72
C ARG A 386 38.86 47.35 -50.08
N LEU A 387 37.69 47.27 -50.71
CA LEU A 387 37.42 47.96 -51.98
C LEU A 387 37.50 49.49 -51.83
N ARG A 388 36.95 50.03 -50.74
CA ARG A 388 37.01 51.48 -50.43
C ARG A 388 38.45 51.94 -50.14
N LYS A 389 39.26 51.12 -49.47
CA LYS A 389 40.70 51.38 -49.23
C LYS A 389 41.52 51.34 -50.52
N SER A 390 41.20 50.46 -51.48
CA SER A 390 41.88 50.43 -52.78
C SER A 390 41.57 51.68 -53.63
N ARG A 391 40.32 52.17 -53.61
CA ARG A 391 39.92 53.40 -54.32
C ARG A 391 40.50 54.67 -53.68
N GLY A 392 40.70 54.69 -52.36
CA GLY A 392 41.32 55.81 -51.64
C GLY A 392 42.84 55.92 -51.76
N ALA A 393 43.52 54.92 -52.34
CA ALA A 393 44.96 54.92 -52.60
C ALA A 393 45.32 55.28 -54.06
N ALA A 394 44.34 55.36 -54.96
CA ALA A 394 44.53 55.70 -56.37
C ALA A 394 44.27 57.18 -56.71
N HIS A 395 43.65 57.97 -55.82
CA HIS A 395 43.23 59.36 -56.10
C HIS A 395 44.05 60.44 -55.36
N ARG A 396 45.23 60.09 -54.81
CA ARG A 396 46.05 61.03 -54.01
C ARG A 396 47.37 61.46 -54.68
N ASN A 397 47.59 61.08 -55.94
CA ASN A 397 48.84 61.38 -56.67
C ASN A 397 48.66 62.16 -57.99
N GLU A 398 47.47 62.72 -58.29
CA GLU A 398 47.22 63.36 -59.60
C GLU A 398 46.50 64.72 -59.59
N ASP A 399 46.27 65.36 -58.43
CA ASP A 399 45.57 66.67 -58.35
C ASP A 399 46.46 67.85 -57.89
N SER A 400 47.79 67.69 -57.89
CA SER A 400 48.74 68.77 -57.51
C SER A 400 49.40 69.50 -58.69
N SER A 401 48.94 69.28 -59.93
CA SER A 401 49.58 69.94 -61.08
C SER A 401 48.71 69.87 -62.35
N LYS A 402 47.58 70.59 -62.40
CA LYS A 402 47.07 70.99 -63.72
C LYS A 402 46.15 72.22 -63.70
N TYR A 403 46.78 73.39 -63.83
CA TYR A 403 46.34 74.59 -64.58
C TYR A 403 44.93 75.12 -64.28
N ASP A 404 44.78 76.27 -63.60
CA ASP A 404 45.00 77.60 -64.22
C ASP A 404 44.57 77.63 -65.70
N ALA A 405 43.26 77.70 -65.98
CA ALA A 405 42.65 78.43 -67.10
C ALA A 405 41.20 77.98 -67.34
N THR A 406 40.23 78.72 -66.80
CA THR A 406 38.84 79.00 -67.28
C THR A 406 38.02 79.41 -66.06
N TYR A 407 38.38 80.52 -65.39
CA TYR A 407 37.91 81.86 -65.75
C TYR A 407 36.46 81.88 -66.26
N ALA A 408 35.60 82.38 -65.37
CA ALA A 408 34.50 83.30 -65.63
C ALA A 408 33.38 82.89 -66.61
N ASP A 409 32.24 83.51 -66.35
CA ASP A 409 31.10 83.60 -67.25
C ASP A 409 30.41 82.27 -67.57
N LEU A 410 29.30 82.06 -66.87
CA LEU A 410 27.99 82.25 -67.51
C LEU A 410 26.94 82.47 -66.42
N GLN A 411 26.71 83.77 -66.15
CA GLN A 411 25.42 84.29 -65.69
C GLN A 411 24.29 83.92 -66.67
N LYS A 412 23.06 84.02 -66.15
CA LYS A 412 21.73 83.94 -66.80
C LYS A 412 21.12 82.53 -66.78
N LYS A 413 19.85 82.33 -66.41
CA LYS A 413 18.74 83.27 -66.23
C LYS A 413 17.63 82.59 -65.45
N ASP A 414 16.87 83.41 -64.73
CA ASP A 414 15.61 83.16 -64.05
C ASP A 414 14.52 82.51 -64.93
N ILE A 415 13.51 81.89 -64.30
CA ILE A 415 12.10 82.35 -64.26
C ILE A 415 11.21 81.33 -63.49
N ASP A 416 10.67 81.83 -62.38
CA ASP A 416 9.52 81.43 -61.53
C ASP A 416 8.17 81.62 -62.29
N PRO A 417 6.94 81.15 -61.91
CA PRO A 417 6.24 81.58 -60.68
C PRO A 417 5.23 80.60 -60.01
N ASP A 418 4.97 80.87 -58.72
CA ASP A 418 3.67 80.86 -58.01
C ASP A 418 2.94 79.52 -57.71
N TYR A 419 2.35 79.28 -56.53
CA TYR A 419 2.15 80.10 -55.32
C TYR A 419 1.84 79.20 -54.11
N ASP A 420 2.14 79.76 -52.95
CA ASP A 420 2.07 79.27 -51.57
C ASP A 420 0.63 79.23 -51.00
N GLU A 421 0.37 78.40 -49.97
CA GLU A 421 -0.53 78.82 -48.89
C GLU A 421 -0.36 78.07 -47.56
N MET A 422 -0.30 78.90 -46.50
CA MET A 422 -0.56 78.62 -45.08
C MET A 422 0.56 78.04 -44.21
N THR A 423 1.57 78.90 -44.07
CA THR A 423 2.03 79.46 -42.78
C THR A 423 1.11 79.19 -41.57
N ARG A 424 1.77 78.98 -40.42
CA ARG A 424 1.56 79.66 -39.11
C ARG A 424 1.38 78.74 -37.91
N ILE A 425 2.49 78.59 -37.17
CA ILE A 425 2.71 79.00 -35.77
C ILE A 425 3.61 77.97 -35.09
N TYR A 426 4.90 78.24 -35.21
CA TYR A 426 5.91 77.88 -34.23
C TYR A 426 6.03 79.03 -33.22
N HIS A 427 6.39 78.66 -31.99
CA HIS A 427 6.87 79.47 -30.87
C HIS A 427 5.81 80.10 -29.94
N GLN A 428 5.72 79.58 -28.72
CA GLN A 428 6.45 80.11 -27.55
C GLN A 428 6.18 79.18 -26.35
N VAL A 429 7.21 78.54 -25.77
CA VAL A 429 8.15 79.06 -24.76
C VAL A 429 7.64 78.79 -23.33
N ASP A 430 8.49 78.03 -22.63
CA ASP A 430 8.85 78.06 -21.21
C ASP A 430 7.85 77.84 -20.07
N ALA A 431 8.43 77.10 -19.12
CA ALA A 431 8.33 77.25 -17.67
C ALA A 431 7.06 76.77 -16.96
N GLY A 432 7.30 75.75 -16.12
CA GLY A 432 7.16 75.93 -14.68
C GLY A 432 5.76 75.73 -14.09
N GLU A 433 5.58 74.53 -13.54
CA GLU A 433 4.83 74.19 -12.30
C GLU A 433 3.76 75.17 -11.78
N THR A 434 2.56 74.64 -11.50
CA THR A 434 2.05 74.62 -10.12
C THR A 434 0.82 73.70 -9.95
N ASN A 435 0.91 72.87 -8.90
CA ASN A 435 -0.11 72.26 -8.03
C ASN A 435 -1.62 72.46 -8.37
N PHE A 436 -2.42 71.39 -8.33
CA PHE A 436 -3.37 71.10 -7.22
C PHE A 436 -4.13 69.76 -7.39
N LYS A 437 -4.16 69.02 -6.27
CA LYS A 437 -5.02 67.92 -5.75
C LYS A 437 -6.13 67.22 -6.58
N LYS A 438 -6.03 65.88 -6.57
CA LYS A 438 -7.01 64.76 -6.39
C LYS A 438 -8.43 65.09 -5.88
N PRO A 439 -9.48 64.31 -6.27
CA PRO A 439 -9.84 63.09 -5.53
C PRO A 439 -10.37 61.86 -6.33
N ALA A 440 -10.17 60.71 -5.67
CA ALA A 440 -10.91 59.43 -5.58
C ALA A 440 -11.89 58.91 -6.67
N GLN A 441 -11.83 57.59 -6.94
CA GLN A 441 -12.94 56.61 -6.86
C GLN A 441 -12.40 55.16 -7.09
N GLN A 442 -12.52 54.24 -6.11
CA GLN A 442 -13.56 53.16 -5.96
C GLN A 442 -13.42 52.07 -7.04
N ARG A 443 -13.05 50.80 -6.80
CA ARG A 443 -13.47 49.70 -5.89
C ARG A 443 -14.94 49.25 -6.05
N ASN A 444 -15.09 47.94 -6.31
CA ASN A 444 -16.27 47.06 -6.47
C ASN A 444 -16.72 46.94 -7.94
N ILE A 445 -16.90 45.74 -8.49
CA ILE A 445 -17.54 44.52 -7.95
C ILE A 445 -16.66 43.28 -8.09
#